data_AF-A0A0Q8MIU2-F1
#
_entry.id   AF-A0A0Q8MIU2-F1
#
_cell.length_a   1.000
_cell.length_b   1.000
_cell.length_c   1.000
_cell.angle_alpha   90.00
_cell.angle_beta   90.00
_cell.angle_gamma   90.00
#
_symmetry.space_group_name_H-M   'P 1'
#
loop_
_entity.id
_entity.type
_entity.pdbx_description
1 polymer ?
#
loop_
_entity_poly.entity_id
_entity_poly.type
_entity_poly.pdbx_seq_one_letter_code
_entity_poly.pdbx_strand_id
1 'polypeptide(L)'
;MGPGYFPVVLALLLIALGFIVALKGFVATGEPISGLNVRGIVFVLGATLAFGLLMRPAGLLISVFVLAAIGAIASAQSKIKGAALLAAGLSAFCVLGFCYALGMPFAVFGYWFR
;
A
#
# COMPACT_ATOMS: atom_id res chain seq x y z
N MET A 1 1.52 -32.03 3.86
CA MET A 1 0.81 -30.88 4.45
C MET A 1 -0.66 -31.04 4.08
N GLY A 2 -1.56 -31.14 5.06
CA GLY A 2 -3.00 -31.30 4.78
C GLY A 2 -3.58 -30.09 4.04
N PRO A 3 -4.65 -30.26 3.25
CA PRO A 3 -5.32 -29.14 2.59
C PRO A 3 -5.71 -28.08 3.63
N GLY A 4 -5.35 -26.82 3.37
CA GLY A 4 -5.59 -25.70 4.30
C GLY A 4 -4.47 -25.40 5.32
N TYR A 5 -3.39 -26.20 5.38
CA TYR A 5 -2.28 -25.97 6.32
C TYR A 5 -1.64 -24.57 6.17
N PHE A 6 -1.35 -24.17 4.93
CA PHE A 6 -0.72 -22.87 4.65
C PHE A 6 -1.62 -21.68 5.04
N PRO A 7 -2.90 -21.62 4.63
CA PRO A 7 -3.85 -20.60 5.09
C PRO A 7 -3.96 -20.51 6.61
N VAL A 8 -4.05 -21.66 7.31
CA VAL A 8 -4.24 -21.69 8.76
C VAL A 8 -3.00 -21.18 9.49
N VAL A 9 -1.80 -21.60 9.07
CA VAL A 9 -0.55 -21.11 9.67
C VAL A 9 -0.38 -19.61 9.44
N LEU A 10 -0.68 -19.11 8.24
CA LEU A 10 -0.60 -17.69 7.94
C LEU A 10 -1.60 -16.88 8.77
N ALA A 11 -2.84 -17.37 8.90
CA ALA A 11 -3.86 -16.73 9.74
C ALA A 11 -3.41 -16.65 11.21
N LEU A 12 -2.85 -17.73 11.74
CA LEU A 12 -2.39 -17.80 13.14
C LEU A 12 -1.21 -16.84 13.38
N LEU A 13 -0.27 -16.76 12.44
CA LEU A 13 0.82 -15.78 12.47
C LEU A 13 0.32 -14.34 12.43
N LEU A 14 -0.66 -14.03 11.57
CA LEU A 14 -1.25 -12.70 11.48
C LEU A 14 -2.03 -12.33 12.75
N ILE A 15 -2.75 -13.27 13.35
CA ILE A 15 -3.43 -13.07 14.64
C ILE A 15 -2.40 -12.75 15.73
N ALA A 16 -1.31 -13.52 15.81
CA ALA A 16 -0.25 -13.29 16.78
C ALA A 16 0.42 -11.91 16.59
N LEU A 17 0.72 -11.55 15.34
CA LEU A 17 1.30 -10.24 15.01
C LEU A 17 0.34 -9.09 15.42
N GLY A 18 -0.94 -9.22 15.08
CA GLY A 18 -1.98 -8.25 15.44
C GLY A 18 -2.11 -8.08 16.96
N PHE A 19 -2.06 -9.19 17.70
CA PHE A 19 -2.10 -9.18 19.16
C PHE A 19 -0.88 -8.46 19.77
N ILE A 20 0.33 -8.75 19.27
CA ILE A 20 1.56 -8.06 19.70
C ILE A 20 1.46 -6.55 19.45
N VAL A 21 1.00 -6.14 18.27
CA VAL A 21 0.82 -4.71 17.92
C VAL A 21 -0.21 -4.05 18.84
N ALA A 22 -1.33 -4.72 19.13
CA ALA A 22 -2.35 -4.21 20.04
C ALA A 22 -1.79 -3.99 21.45
N LEU A 23 -1.08 -4.99 22.01
CA LEU A 23 -0.42 -4.87 23.31
C LEU A 23 0.61 -3.74 23.33
N LYS A 24 1.43 -3.62 22.28
CA LYS A 24 2.38 -2.50 22.15
C LYS A 24 1.69 -1.14 22.13
N GLY A 25 0.49 -1.05 21.54
CA GLY A 25 -0.32 0.17 21.53
C GLY A 25 -0.79 0.59 22.93
N PHE A 26 -1.07 -0.36 23.82
CA PHE A 26 -1.44 -0.05 25.22
C PHE A 26 -0.25 0.37 26.09
N VAL A 27 0.95 -0.13 25.79
CA VAL A 27 2.18 0.20 26.53
C VAL A 27 2.84 1.47 25.99
N ALA A 28 2.59 1.81 24.71
CA ALA A 28 3.11 3.02 24.10
C ALA A 28 2.43 4.26 24.69
N THR A 29 3.16 5.00 25.52
CA THR A 29 2.87 6.39 25.86
C THR A 29 3.11 7.28 24.63
N GLY A 30 2.12 7.33 23.75
CA GLY A 30 2.14 8.18 22.56
C GLY A 30 1.85 9.65 22.89
N GLU A 31 2.38 10.55 22.06
CA GLU A 31 1.98 11.96 22.02
C GLU A 31 0.45 12.10 22.07
N PRO A 32 -0.08 13.17 22.70
CA PRO A 32 -1.52 13.41 22.71
C PRO A 32 -2.05 13.27 21.29
N ILE A 33 -3.19 12.61 21.13
CA ILE A 33 -3.88 12.46 19.85
C ILE A 33 -4.08 13.89 19.32
N SER A 34 -3.13 14.35 18.50
CA SER A 34 -3.28 15.59 17.76
C SER A 34 -4.52 15.38 16.92
N GLY A 35 -5.47 16.31 17.02
CA GLY A 35 -6.85 16.12 16.58
C GLY A 35 -6.95 15.47 15.20
N LEU A 36 -8.06 14.77 14.97
CA LEU A 36 -8.35 14.00 13.76
C LEU A 36 -7.72 14.66 12.51
N ASN A 37 -6.69 14.02 11.93
CA ASN A 37 -6.03 14.56 10.74
C ASN A 37 -6.91 14.28 9.51
N VAL A 38 -7.98 15.08 9.39
CA VAL A 38 -8.99 14.97 8.32
C VAL A 38 -8.32 15.03 6.95
N ARG A 39 -7.23 15.81 6.81
CA ARG A 39 -6.44 15.86 5.59
C ARG A 39 -5.80 14.50 5.28
N GLY A 40 -5.14 13.87 6.24
CA GLY A 40 -4.60 12.52 6.08
C GLY A 40 -5.68 11.49 5.67
N ILE A 41 -6.83 11.52 6.34
CA ILE A 41 -7.95 10.62 6.05
C ILE A 41 -8.47 10.80 4.61
N VAL A 42 -8.73 12.04 4.19
CA VAL A 42 -9.24 12.35 2.85
C VAL A 42 -8.23 11.97 1.77
N PHE A 43 -6.95 12.26 1.98
CA PHE A 43 -5.91 11.90 1.01
C PHE A 43 -5.71 10.39 0.91
N VAL A 44 -5.73 9.65 2.03
CA VAL A 44 -5.59 8.18 2.02
C VAL A 44 -6.79 7.54 1.31
N LEU A 45 -8.02 7.92 1.66
CA LEU A 45 -9.22 7.43 0.99
C LEU A 45 -9.22 7.78 -0.50
N GLY A 46 -8.86 9.02 -0.85
CA GLY A 46 -8.74 9.47 -2.23
C GLY A 46 -7.68 8.68 -3.01
N ALA A 47 -6.53 8.39 -2.40
CA ALA A 47 -5.48 7.58 -3.00
C ALA A 47 -5.97 6.15 -3.26
N THR A 48 -6.65 5.53 -2.29
CA THR A 48 -7.19 4.17 -2.42
C THR A 48 -8.26 4.08 -3.51
N LEU A 49 -9.16 5.06 -3.59
CA LEU A 49 -10.16 5.15 -4.65
C LEU A 49 -9.51 5.36 -6.02
N ALA A 50 -8.54 6.26 -6.12
CA ALA A 50 -7.79 6.51 -7.34
C ALA A 50 -7.06 5.24 -7.81
N PHE A 51 -6.43 4.50 -6.88
CA PHE A 51 -5.79 3.23 -7.19
C PHE A 51 -6.80 2.21 -7.72
N GLY A 52 -7.93 2.00 -7.04
CA GLY A 52 -8.95 1.05 -7.50
C GLY A 52 -9.55 1.41 -8.86
N LEU A 53 -9.71 2.70 -9.14
CA LEU A 53 -10.20 3.21 -10.42
C LEU A 53 -9.16 3.13 -11.53
N LEU A 54 -7.88 3.41 -11.27
CA LEU A 54 -6.80 3.34 -12.26
C LEU A 54 -6.27 1.93 -12.50
N MET A 55 -6.44 1.02 -11.54
CA MET A 55 -5.89 -0.34 -11.64
C MET A 55 -6.41 -1.08 -12.86
N ARG A 56 -7.69 -0.90 -13.23
CA ARG A 56 -8.29 -1.50 -14.42
C ARG A 56 -7.84 -0.84 -15.74
N PRO A 57 -7.94 0.49 -15.93
CA PRO A 57 -7.61 1.15 -17.20
C PRO A 57 -6.11 1.46 -17.42
N ALA A 58 -5.34 1.74 -16.37
CA ALA A 58 -3.96 2.26 -16.48
C ALA A 58 -2.87 1.22 -16.17
N GLY A 59 -3.22 0.11 -15.50
CA GLY A 59 -2.28 -0.95 -15.13
C GLY A 59 -1.55 -0.70 -13.80
N LEU A 60 -0.81 -1.72 -13.35
CA LEU A 60 -0.21 -1.76 -12.00
C LEU A 60 0.79 -0.61 -11.77
N LEU A 61 1.64 -0.32 -12.75
CA LEU A 61 2.73 0.66 -12.61
C LEU A 61 2.18 2.07 -12.33
N ILE A 62 1.25 2.55 -13.17
CA ILE A 62 0.69 3.90 -13.08
C ILE A 62 -0.17 4.01 -11.81
N SER A 63 -0.92 2.97 -11.47
CA SER A 63 -1.78 2.97 -10.29
C SER A 63 -0.97 3.06 -9.01
N VAL A 64 0.11 2.28 -8.87
CA VAL A 64 0.99 2.32 -7.70
C VAL A 64 1.72 3.66 -7.62
N PHE A 65 2.16 4.21 -8.75
CA PHE A 65 2.79 5.53 -8.79
C PHE A 65 1.85 6.64 -8.31
N VAL A 66 0.61 6.67 -8.80
CA VAL A 66 -0.40 7.66 -8.39
C VAL A 66 -0.77 7.50 -6.92
N LEU A 67 -0.98 6.27 -6.45
CA LEU A 67 -1.24 5.98 -5.04
C LEU A 67 -0.12 6.50 -4.15
N ALA A 68 1.13 6.19 -4.49
CA ALA A 68 2.30 6.62 -3.73
C ALA A 68 2.51 8.15 -3.80
N ALA A 69 2.22 8.79 -4.94
CA ALA A 69 2.28 10.24 -5.10
C ALA A 69 1.20 10.96 -4.25
N ILE A 70 -0.02 10.43 -4.19
CA ILE A 70 -1.09 11.00 -3.35
C ILE A 70 -0.75 10.82 -1.86
N GLY A 71 -0.24 9.64 -1.47
CA GLY A 71 0.24 9.37 -0.10
C GLY A 71 1.42 10.26 0.30
N ALA A 72 2.31 10.56 -0.63
CA ALA A 72 3.39 11.52 -0.45
C ALA A 72 2.87 12.93 -0.14
N ILE A 73 1.89 13.42 -0.89
CA ILE A 73 1.29 14.77 -0.68
C ILE A 73 0.51 14.84 0.64
N ALA A 74 -0.04 13.70 1.10
CA ALA A 74 -0.71 13.59 2.39
C ALA A 74 0.23 13.85 3.59
N SER A 75 1.50 13.45 3.46
CA SER A 75 2.51 13.61 4.52
C SER A 75 3.00 15.06 4.62
N ALA A 76 2.74 15.70 5.76
CA ALA A 76 3.10 17.10 6.02
C ALA A 76 4.63 17.40 6.01
N GLN A 77 5.48 16.37 6.06
CA GLN A 77 6.95 16.47 5.99
C GLN A 77 7.54 16.06 4.63
N SER A 78 6.72 15.79 3.61
CA SER A 78 7.24 15.25 2.34
C SER A 78 8.03 16.28 1.54
N LYS A 79 9.36 16.09 1.49
CA LYS A 79 10.19 16.65 0.42
C LYS A 79 9.77 15.99 -0.88
N ILE A 80 9.11 16.75 -1.76
CA ILE A 80 8.53 16.28 -3.03
C ILE A 80 9.51 15.40 -3.83
N LYS A 81 10.81 15.73 -3.81
CA LYS A 81 11.88 14.96 -4.46
C LYS A 81 12.08 13.54 -3.88
N GLY A 82 12.10 13.41 -2.55
CA GLY A 82 12.28 12.10 -1.89
C GLY A 82 11.05 11.22 -2.03
N ALA A 83 9.87 11.84 -2.00
CA ALA A 83 8.61 11.13 -2.12
C ALA A 83 8.37 10.61 -3.56
N ALA A 84 8.78 11.37 -4.58
CA ALA A 84 8.78 10.91 -5.97
C ALA A 84 9.74 9.74 -6.20
N LEU A 85 10.94 9.76 -5.59
CA LEU A 85 11.90 8.67 -5.69
C LEU A 85 11.40 7.39 -5.01
N LEU A 86 10.79 7.52 -3.83
CA LEU A 86 10.13 6.41 -3.14
C LEU A 86 8.97 5.85 -3.96
N ALA A 87 8.09 6.70 -4.50
CA ALA A 87 6.98 6.27 -5.35
C ALA A 87 7.45 5.53 -6.60
N ALA A 88 8.48 6.04 -7.27
CA ALA A 88 9.09 5.39 -8.44
C ALA A 88 9.69 4.03 -8.07
N GLY A 89 10.49 3.97 -7.01
CA GLY A 89 11.10 2.73 -6.51
C GLY A 89 10.08 1.68 -6.10
N LEU A 90 9.04 2.08 -5.36
CA LEU A 90 7.95 1.18 -4.97
C LEU A 90 7.21 0.63 -6.19
N SER A 91 6.88 1.50 -7.16
CA SER A 91 6.18 1.07 -8.38
C SER A 91 7.03 0.07 -9.18
N ALA A 92 8.34 0.32 -9.32
CA ALA A 92 9.25 -0.55 -10.04
C ALA A 92 9.40 -1.90 -9.31
N PHE A 93 9.54 -1.87 -7.98
CA PHE A 93 9.62 -3.09 -7.16
C PHE A 93 8.33 -3.90 -7.24
N CYS A 94 7.16 -3.26 -7.19
CA CYS A 94 5.88 -3.94 -7.37
C CYS A 94 5.76 -4.58 -8.76
N VAL A 95 6.17 -3.91 -9.84
CA VAL A 95 6.15 -4.52 -11.18
C VAL A 95 7.12 -5.69 -11.28
N LEU A 96 8.34 -5.54 -10.75
CA LEU A 96 9.33 -6.62 -10.74
C LEU A 96 8.88 -7.83 -9.91
N GLY A 97 8.36 -7.61 -8.70
CA GLY A 97 7.88 -8.67 -7.84
C GLY A 97 6.62 -9.35 -8.37
N PHE A 98 5.61 -8.59 -8.76
CA PHE A 98 4.31 -9.17 -9.14
C PHE A 98 4.28 -9.71 -10.57
N CYS A 99 4.85 -8.98 -11.54
CA CYS A 99 4.79 -9.39 -12.94
C CYS A 99 5.95 -10.30 -13.32
N TYR A 100 7.16 -10.02 -12.84
CA TYR A 100 8.36 -10.79 -13.18
C TYR A 100 8.62 -11.96 -12.23
N ALA A 101 8.48 -11.78 -10.90
CA ALA A 101 8.81 -12.83 -9.95
C ALA A 101 7.65 -13.80 -9.64
N LEU A 102 6.40 -13.31 -9.57
CA LEU A 102 5.23 -14.14 -9.29
C LEU A 102 4.47 -14.61 -10.55
N GLY A 103 4.73 -14.03 -11.72
CA GLY A 103 4.06 -14.41 -12.97
C GLY A 103 2.54 -14.25 -12.95
N MET A 104 2.00 -13.41 -12.06
CA MET A 104 0.56 -13.19 -11.99
C MET A 104 0.08 -12.42 -13.23
N PRO A 105 -1.10 -12.75 -13.79
CA PRO A 105 -1.65 -12.12 -15.00
C PRO A 105 -2.23 -10.73 -14.67
N PHE A 106 -1.45 -9.89 -14.01
CA PHE A 106 -1.77 -8.48 -13.87
C PHE A 106 -1.28 -7.76 -15.13
N ALA A 107 -2.18 -7.01 -15.75
CA ALA A 107 -1.84 -6.19 -16.90
C ALA A 107 -0.87 -5.07 -16.44
N VAL A 108 0.41 -5.19 -16.82
CA VAL A 108 1.45 -4.18 -16.55
C VAL A 108 1.05 -2.84 -17.16
N PHE A 109 0.50 -2.90 -18.37
CA PHE A 109 -0.17 -1.81 -19.08
C PHE A 109 -1.66 -2.14 -19.16
N GLY A 110 -2.51 -1.22 -18.70
CA GLY A 110 -3.96 -1.38 -18.83
C GLY A 110 -4.45 -1.25 -20.29
N TYR A 111 -5.73 -1.53 -20.50
CA TYR A 111 -6.40 -1.63 -21.81
C TYR A 111 -6.30 -0.39 -22.72
N TRP A 112 -5.80 0.76 -22.24
CA TRP A 112 -5.65 1.98 -23.05
C TRP A 112 -4.47 1.91 -24.04
N PHE A 113 -3.50 1.03 -23.83
CA PHE A 113 -2.31 0.91 -24.70
C PHE A 113 -2.31 -0.37 -25.55
N ARG A 114 -3.48 -0.98 -25.78
CA ARG A 114 -3.66 -2.18 -26.61
C ARG A 114 -4.50 -1.89 -27.84
#